data_AF-A0A7C5RMN6-F1
#
_entry.id   AF-A0A7C5RMN6-F1
#
_cell.length_a   1.000
_cell.length_b   1.000
_cell.length_c   1.000
_cell.angle_alpha   90.00
_cell.angle_beta   90.00
_cell.angle_gamma   90.00
#
_symmetry.space_group_name_H-M   'P 1'
#
loop_
_entity.id
_entity.type
_entity.pdbx_description
1 polymer ?
#
loop_
_entity_poly.entity_id
_entity_poly.type
_entity_poly.pdbx_seq_one_letter_code
_entity_poly.pdbx_strand_id
1 'polypeptide(L)'
;MRREAGPRTMGRLVEYIRARTFRRGRGVREGADSYSSRLSSALLVLNTQINRLKNKYAGLEARGKEYFERCIQALQMGDEGYAAIYAGEIAELRRIARIVLQSLLVLEQVRVRMESLLELREIIGLAPVLKGLLERVKVEIVKIIPEAAESLDSLSGAIDSLIAGSGMSASLPAQEVEHNELSDEAIRILDEARAIIAQKMAESFPEVPTLTPKERIIYNYISSLPEGAVLEVEACSRALGIPEGEVEEVLKKLEEKGLIEVSQGELT
;
A
#
# COMPACT_ATOMS: atom_id res chain seq x y z
N MET A 1 24.78 6.20 -99.12
CA MET A 1 25.40 4.93 -98.66
C MET A 1 25.65 5.03 -97.16
N ARG A 2 25.12 4.04 -96.41
CA ARG A 2 25.53 3.48 -95.09
C ARG A 2 26.08 4.44 -94.03
N ARG A 3 25.30 4.79 -93.00
CA ARG A 3 25.19 4.12 -91.67
C ARG A 3 26.53 3.99 -90.93
N GLU A 4 26.67 4.72 -89.83
CA GLU A 4 26.91 4.11 -88.51
C GLU A 4 26.44 5.05 -87.38
N ALA A 5 25.64 4.47 -86.49
CA ALA A 5 25.00 5.13 -85.36
C ALA A 5 25.81 4.80 -84.10
N GLY A 6 26.41 5.81 -83.47
CA GLY A 6 26.94 5.72 -82.09
C GLY A 6 25.81 5.93 -81.07
N PRO A 7 25.83 5.24 -79.92
CA PRO A 7 24.65 5.11 -79.07
C PRO A 7 24.30 6.40 -78.32
N ARG A 8 22.99 6.50 -78.10
CA ARG A 8 22.25 7.60 -77.49
C ARG A 8 22.64 7.87 -76.04
N THR A 9 22.62 9.16 -75.71
CA THR A 9 22.33 9.76 -74.39
C THR A 9 21.44 8.94 -73.46
N MET A 10 21.89 8.67 -72.23
CA MET A 10 21.11 8.63 -70.96
C MET A 10 21.92 7.93 -69.84
N GLY A 11 23.03 8.53 -69.42
CA GLY A 11 23.93 7.92 -68.42
C GLY A 11 24.07 8.67 -67.09
N ARG A 12 23.28 9.73 -66.83
CA ARG A 12 23.46 10.57 -65.62
C ARG A 12 22.21 10.91 -64.82
N LEU A 13 21.05 10.34 -65.15
CA LEU A 13 19.80 10.58 -64.43
C LEU A 13 19.30 9.39 -63.59
N VAL A 14 19.88 8.20 -63.75
CA VAL A 14 19.45 7.00 -62.99
C VAL A 14 20.09 6.93 -61.59
N GLU A 15 21.24 7.57 -61.36
CA GLU A 15 21.83 7.64 -60.01
C GLU A 15 21.13 8.64 -59.08
N TYR A 16 20.46 9.67 -59.60
CA TYR A 16 19.81 10.67 -58.75
C TYR A 16 18.50 10.16 -58.11
N ILE A 17 17.87 9.13 -58.69
CA ILE A 17 16.59 8.60 -58.18
C ILE A 17 16.79 7.41 -57.23
N ARG A 18 17.92 6.68 -57.33
CA ARG A 18 18.18 5.52 -56.46
C ARG A 18 18.66 5.88 -55.05
N ALA A 19 19.10 7.12 -54.82
CA ALA A 19 19.54 7.59 -53.51
C ALA A 19 18.40 8.11 -52.61
N ARG A 20 17.16 8.25 -53.12
CA ARG A 20 16.04 8.86 -52.37
C ARG A 20 14.97 7.88 -51.90
N THR A 21 15.00 6.62 -52.35
CA THR A 21 14.02 5.58 -51.95
C THR A 21 14.53 4.59 -50.90
N PHE A 22 15.76 4.74 -50.39
CA PHE A 22 16.31 3.89 -49.33
C PHE A 22 16.80 4.65 -48.09
N ARG A 23 16.05 5.70 -47.69
CA ARG A 23 16.08 6.26 -46.34
C ARG A 23 14.66 6.37 -45.80
N ARG A 24 13.97 5.25 -45.68
CA ARG A 24 12.69 5.16 -44.96
C ARG A 24 12.78 3.97 -44.02
N GLY A 25 12.93 4.24 -42.71
CA GLY A 25 12.75 3.21 -41.68
C GLY A 25 13.74 3.15 -40.51
N ARG A 26 14.73 4.05 -40.37
CA ARG A 26 15.67 3.99 -39.23
C ARG A 26 15.32 4.89 -38.03
N GLY A 27 14.74 6.07 -38.25
CA GLY A 27 14.43 7.00 -37.15
C GLY A 27 13.19 6.67 -36.31
N VAL A 28 12.23 5.88 -36.82
CA VAL A 28 10.98 5.56 -36.11
C VAL A 28 11.16 4.37 -35.15
N ARG A 29 12.10 3.47 -35.44
CA ARG A 29 12.41 2.32 -34.56
C ARG A 29 13.24 2.73 -33.33
N GLU A 30 14.21 3.62 -33.51
CA GLU A 30 15.09 4.09 -32.42
C GLU A 30 14.34 4.85 -31.31
N GLY A 31 13.33 5.66 -31.66
CA GLY A 31 12.48 6.36 -30.68
C GLY A 31 11.48 5.47 -29.95
N ALA A 32 10.93 4.46 -30.64
CA ALA A 32 10.00 3.49 -30.05
C ALA A 32 10.69 2.52 -29.08
N ASP A 33 11.88 2.05 -29.45
CA ASP A 33 12.70 1.18 -28.61
C ASP A 33 13.22 1.96 -27.38
N SER A 34 13.49 3.27 -27.52
CA SER A 34 13.84 4.15 -26.39
C SER A 34 12.67 4.40 -25.44
N TYR A 35 11.45 4.64 -25.96
CA TYR A 35 10.26 4.84 -25.12
C TYR A 35 9.94 3.60 -24.28
N SER A 36 9.85 2.44 -24.92
CA SER A 36 9.56 1.17 -24.22
C SER A 36 10.63 0.86 -23.18
N SER A 37 11.91 1.05 -23.51
CA SER A 37 13.01 0.82 -22.58
C SER A 37 12.95 1.74 -21.35
N ARG A 38 12.64 3.03 -21.54
CA ARG A 38 12.47 3.99 -20.44
C ARG A 38 11.27 3.65 -19.55
N LEU A 39 10.14 3.29 -20.15
CA LEU A 39 8.94 2.91 -19.41
C LEU A 39 9.14 1.61 -18.62
N SER A 40 9.81 0.61 -19.20
CA SER A 40 10.19 -0.61 -18.49
C SER A 40 11.16 -0.34 -17.33
N SER A 41 12.12 0.57 -17.52
CA SER A 41 13.04 0.98 -16.45
C SER A 41 12.29 1.69 -15.31
N ALA A 42 11.35 2.57 -15.66
CA ALA A 42 10.49 3.26 -14.72
C ALA A 42 9.60 2.30 -13.92
N LEU A 43 9.03 1.28 -14.58
CA LEU A 43 8.26 0.20 -13.93
C LEU A 43 9.12 -0.63 -12.97
N LEU A 44 10.38 -0.91 -13.30
CA LEU A 44 11.28 -1.62 -12.39
C LEU A 44 11.47 -0.82 -11.09
N VAL A 45 11.76 0.48 -11.20
CA VAL A 45 11.90 1.37 -10.04
C VAL A 45 10.61 1.40 -9.22
N LEU A 46 9.45 1.56 -9.87
CA LEU A 46 8.15 1.56 -9.20
C LEU A 46 7.90 0.27 -8.42
N ASN A 47 8.18 -0.89 -9.02
CA ASN A 47 8.04 -2.19 -8.37
C ASN A 47 8.95 -2.32 -7.14
N THR A 48 10.18 -1.81 -7.21
CA THR A 48 11.07 -1.76 -6.05
C THR A 48 10.47 -0.93 -4.92
N GLN A 49 9.86 0.23 -5.22
CA GLN A 49 9.23 1.06 -4.19
C GLN A 49 7.98 0.43 -3.60
N ILE A 50 7.14 -0.21 -4.42
CA ILE A 50 5.98 -0.98 -3.95
C ILE A 50 6.43 -2.05 -2.95
N ASN A 51 7.46 -2.83 -3.29
CA ASN A 51 7.99 -3.86 -2.38
C ASN A 51 8.58 -3.26 -1.11
N ARG A 52 9.23 -2.11 -1.20
CA ARG A 52 9.76 -1.38 -0.05
C ARG A 52 8.65 -0.93 0.91
N LEU A 53 7.56 -0.39 0.38
CA LEU A 53 6.39 0.01 1.17
C LEU A 53 5.69 -1.21 1.79
N LYS A 54 5.57 -2.33 1.06
CA LYS A 54 5.04 -3.60 1.61
C LYS A 54 5.87 -4.09 2.81
N ASN A 55 7.20 -4.05 2.69
CA ASN A 55 8.08 -4.41 3.79
C ASN A 55 7.96 -3.45 4.98
N LYS A 56 7.78 -2.15 4.74
CA LYS A 56 7.52 -1.20 5.84
C LYS A 56 6.17 -1.42 6.50
N TYR A 57 5.14 -1.73 5.74
CA TYR A 57 3.83 -2.09 6.29
C TYR A 57 3.92 -3.33 7.19
N ALA A 58 4.54 -4.42 6.72
CA ALA A 58 4.76 -5.62 7.53
C ALA A 58 5.55 -5.34 8.83
N GLY A 59 6.55 -4.46 8.76
CA GLY A 59 7.31 -4.03 9.94
C GLY A 59 6.54 -3.12 10.90
N LEU A 60 5.46 -2.46 10.46
CA LEU A 60 4.54 -1.73 11.34
C LEU A 60 3.59 -2.72 12.03
N GLU A 61 3.09 -3.73 11.31
CA GLU A 61 2.22 -4.78 11.87
C GLU A 61 2.95 -5.58 12.96
N ALA A 62 4.19 -6.00 12.71
CA ALA A 62 4.99 -6.74 13.69
C ALA A 62 5.20 -5.94 14.98
N ARG A 63 5.52 -4.64 14.86
CA ARG A 63 5.66 -3.73 16.02
C ARG A 63 4.34 -3.49 16.74
N GLY A 64 3.23 -3.41 16.00
CA GLY A 64 1.89 -3.29 16.58
C GLY A 64 1.56 -4.47 17.50
N LYS A 65 1.86 -5.69 17.05
CA LYS A 65 1.67 -6.92 17.86
C LYS A 65 2.57 -6.95 19.09
N GLU A 66 3.85 -6.60 18.94
CA GLU A 66 4.78 -6.51 20.07
C GLU A 66 4.29 -5.52 21.14
N TYR A 67 3.85 -4.32 20.74
CA TYR A 67 3.32 -3.33 21.69
C TYR A 67 2.00 -3.77 22.30
N PHE A 68 1.18 -4.53 21.58
CA PHE A 68 -0.04 -5.09 22.14
C PHE A 68 0.25 -6.09 23.25
N GLU A 69 1.19 -7.02 23.04
CA GLU A 69 1.63 -7.97 24.07
C GLU A 69 2.20 -7.24 25.30
N ARG A 70 3.03 -6.22 25.09
CA ARG A 70 3.59 -5.39 26.17
C ARG A 70 2.53 -4.57 26.90
N CYS A 71 1.50 -4.12 26.18
CA CYS A 71 0.35 -3.44 26.78
C CYS A 71 -0.42 -4.39 27.69
N ILE A 72 -0.66 -5.63 27.27
CA ILE A 72 -1.28 -6.66 28.12
C ILE A 72 -0.43 -6.85 29.36
N GLN A 73 0.87 -7.14 29.23
CA GLN A 73 1.78 -7.33 30.36
C GLN A 73 1.74 -6.18 31.36
N ALA A 74 1.75 -4.94 30.88
CA ALA A 74 1.65 -3.75 31.73
C ALA A 74 0.31 -3.70 32.48
N LEU A 75 -0.81 -4.03 31.82
CA LEU A 75 -2.11 -4.17 32.48
C LEU A 75 -2.10 -5.29 33.54
N GLN A 76 -1.46 -6.44 33.27
CA GLN A 76 -1.37 -7.55 34.24
C GLN A 76 -0.63 -7.15 35.52
N MET A 77 0.39 -6.31 35.38
CA MET A 77 1.19 -5.78 36.50
C MET A 77 0.51 -4.58 37.20
N GLY A 78 -0.67 -4.13 36.74
CA GLY A 78 -1.34 -2.93 37.23
C GLY A 78 -0.66 -1.63 36.84
N ASP A 79 0.27 -1.66 35.88
CA ASP A 79 1.02 -0.49 35.40
C ASP A 79 0.29 0.23 34.25
N GLU A 80 -0.70 1.00 34.67
CA GLU A 80 -1.60 1.74 33.79
C GLU A 80 -0.88 2.84 33.00
N GLY A 81 0.22 3.37 33.53
CA GLY A 81 1.04 4.38 32.85
C GLY A 81 1.70 3.79 31.61
N TYR A 82 2.37 2.64 31.76
CA TYR A 82 2.99 1.95 30.63
C TYR A 82 1.95 1.38 29.65
N ALA A 83 0.83 0.84 30.15
CA ALA A 83 -0.26 0.38 29.29
C ALA A 83 -0.80 1.51 28.39
N ALA A 84 -1.02 2.71 28.95
CA ALA A 84 -1.49 3.86 28.19
C ALA A 84 -0.47 4.32 27.12
N ILE A 85 0.84 4.26 27.41
CA ILE A 85 1.90 4.57 26.45
C ILE A 85 1.84 3.59 25.27
N TYR A 86 1.84 2.28 25.54
CA TYR A 86 1.79 1.28 24.46
C TYR A 86 0.51 1.40 23.62
N ALA A 87 -0.63 1.68 24.25
CA ALA A 87 -1.88 1.93 23.54
C ALA A 87 -1.80 3.15 22.60
N GLY A 88 -1.17 4.23 23.05
CA GLY A 88 -0.91 5.41 22.23
C GLY A 88 -0.03 5.09 21.01
N GLU A 89 1.04 4.34 21.21
CA GLU A 89 1.94 3.92 20.13
C GLU A 89 1.25 2.99 19.11
N ILE A 90 0.41 2.05 19.56
CA ILE A 90 -0.39 1.20 18.66
C ILE A 90 -1.32 2.06 17.79
N ALA A 91 -1.98 3.05 18.37
CA ALA A 91 -2.86 3.96 17.62
C ALA A 91 -2.09 4.75 16.55
N GLU A 92 -0.89 5.22 16.87
CA GLU A 92 -0.03 5.95 15.92
C GLU A 92 0.53 5.01 14.83
N LEU A 93 0.97 3.80 15.18
CA LEU A 93 1.38 2.79 14.21
C LEU A 93 0.24 2.46 13.24
N ARG A 94 -0.99 2.31 13.73
CA ARG A 94 -2.19 2.09 12.90
C ARG A 94 -2.48 3.28 11.98
N ARG A 95 -2.25 4.52 12.44
CA ARG A 95 -2.38 5.73 11.60
C ARG A 95 -1.37 5.72 10.46
N ILE A 96 -0.10 5.44 10.77
CA ILE A 96 0.98 5.37 9.77
C ILE A 96 0.73 4.23 8.78
N ALA A 97 0.30 3.05 9.27
CA ALA A 97 0.00 1.89 8.45
C ALA A 97 -1.11 2.17 7.42
N ARG A 98 -2.15 2.92 7.80
CA ARG A 98 -3.20 3.39 6.86
C ARG A 98 -2.63 4.22 5.73
N ILE A 99 -1.72 5.16 6.03
CA ILE A 99 -1.09 6.02 5.01
C ILE A 99 -0.25 5.18 4.05
N VAL A 100 0.55 4.25 4.58
CA VAL A 100 1.37 3.34 3.75
C VAL A 100 0.50 2.47 2.85
N LEU A 101 -0.61 1.96 3.37
CA LEU A 101 -1.53 1.11 2.60
C LEU A 101 -2.24 1.89 1.49
N GLN A 102 -2.71 3.11 1.78
CA GLN A 102 -3.30 4.00 0.79
C GLN A 102 -2.28 4.36 -0.31
N SER A 103 -1.03 4.61 0.08
CA SER A 103 0.06 4.87 -0.84
C SER A 103 0.36 3.66 -1.75
N LEU A 104 0.37 2.45 -1.18
CA LEU A 104 0.50 1.21 -1.95
C LEU A 104 -0.60 1.07 -3.00
N LEU A 105 -1.85 1.36 -2.64
CA LEU A 105 -2.98 1.28 -3.59
C LEU A 105 -2.78 2.23 -4.78
N VAL A 106 -2.38 3.46 -4.52
CA VAL A 106 -2.14 4.45 -5.59
C VAL A 106 -0.94 4.06 -6.45
N LEU A 107 0.14 3.53 -5.86
CA LEU A 107 1.29 3.05 -6.64
C LEU A 107 0.97 1.82 -7.48
N GLU A 108 0.15 0.90 -6.98
CA GLU A 108 -0.36 -0.24 -7.75
C GLU A 108 -1.24 0.25 -8.93
N GLN A 109 -2.07 1.28 -8.71
CA GLN A 109 -2.85 1.90 -9.79
C GLN A 109 -1.94 2.51 -10.86
N VAL A 110 -0.89 3.23 -10.46
CA VAL A 110 0.12 3.77 -11.38
C VAL A 110 0.81 2.64 -12.14
N ARG A 111 1.21 1.56 -11.46
CA ARG A 111 1.87 0.40 -12.07
C ARG A 111 0.99 -0.22 -13.16
N VAL A 112 -0.26 -0.54 -12.83
CA VAL A 112 -1.22 -1.13 -13.79
C VAL A 112 -1.40 -0.24 -15.01
N ARG A 113 -1.53 1.09 -14.81
CA ARG A 113 -1.63 2.03 -15.93
C ARG A 113 -0.35 2.12 -16.77
N MET A 114 0.83 2.06 -16.14
CA MET A 114 2.11 2.02 -16.85
C MET A 114 2.31 0.71 -17.62
N GLU A 115 1.82 -0.42 -17.11
CA GLU A 115 1.76 -1.70 -17.82
C GLU A 115 0.84 -1.60 -19.04
N SER A 116 -0.35 -1.01 -18.89
CA SER A 116 -1.23 -0.74 -20.03
C SER A 116 -0.61 0.19 -21.07
N LEU A 117 0.25 1.15 -20.67
CA LEU A 117 1.01 2.03 -21.59
C LEU A 117 2.14 1.32 -22.33
N LEU A 118 2.67 0.21 -21.81
CA LEU A 118 3.60 -0.65 -22.55
C LEU A 118 2.85 -1.47 -23.61
N GLU A 119 1.63 -1.92 -23.29
CA GLU A 119 0.81 -2.78 -24.15
C GLU A 119 0.09 -1.98 -25.25
N LEU A 120 -0.48 -0.83 -24.89
CA LEU A 120 -1.20 0.07 -25.77
C LEU A 120 -0.28 1.23 -26.13
N ARG A 121 0.09 1.32 -27.41
CA ARG A 121 0.92 2.40 -27.96
C ARG A 121 0.17 3.74 -28.07
N GLU A 122 -0.74 4.02 -27.13
CA GLU A 122 -1.54 5.25 -27.01
C GLU A 122 -1.01 6.07 -25.83
N ILE A 123 -0.03 6.92 -26.13
CA ILE A 123 0.95 7.41 -25.16
C ILE A 123 0.56 8.76 -24.51
N ILE A 124 -0.46 9.47 -25.02
CA ILE A 124 -0.49 10.94 -24.82
C ILE A 124 -1.42 11.39 -23.67
N GLY A 125 -2.54 10.71 -23.43
CA GLY A 125 -3.55 11.17 -22.46
C GLY A 125 -3.30 10.81 -20.99
N LEU A 126 -2.54 9.75 -20.71
CA LEU A 126 -2.45 9.19 -19.34
C LEU A 126 -1.28 9.74 -18.51
N ALA A 127 -0.23 10.24 -19.12
CA ALA A 127 0.98 10.66 -18.41
C ALA A 127 0.74 11.80 -17.37
N PRO A 128 -0.09 12.83 -17.65
CA PRO A 128 -0.43 13.84 -16.65
C PRO A 128 -1.18 13.25 -15.44
N VAL A 129 -2.04 12.25 -15.67
CA VAL A 129 -2.79 11.59 -14.61
C VAL A 129 -1.88 10.76 -13.71
N LEU A 130 -0.91 10.06 -14.30
CA LEU A 130 0.12 9.32 -13.54
C LEU A 130 0.95 10.26 -12.67
N LYS A 131 1.41 11.38 -13.22
CA LYS A 131 2.16 12.38 -12.46
C LYS A 131 1.36 12.93 -11.29
N GLY A 132 0.09 13.26 -11.51
CA GLY A 132 -0.81 13.71 -10.44
C GLY A 132 -1.00 12.66 -9.34
N LEU A 133 -1.05 11.37 -9.68
CA LEU A 133 -1.12 10.27 -8.71
C LEU A 133 0.19 10.15 -7.91
N LEU A 134 1.35 10.19 -8.58
CA LEU A 134 2.65 10.11 -7.91
C LEU A 134 2.88 11.26 -6.92
N GLU A 135 2.56 12.49 -7.30
CA GLU A 135 2.74 13.65 -6.40
C GLU A 135 1.87 13.54 -5.15
N ARG A 136 0.64 13.02 -5.27
CA ARG A 136 -0.21 12.76 -4.09
C ARG A 136 0.44 11.76 -3.14
N VAL A 137 0.94 10.64 -3.66
CA VAL A 137 1.61 9.63 -2.83
C VAL A 137 2.86 10.19 -2.17
N LYS A 138 3.69 10.91 -2.91
CA LYS A 138 4.92 11.51 -2.41
C LYS A 138 4.66 12.42 -1.21
N VAL A 139 3.64 13.29 -1.29
CA VAL A 139 3.25 14.17 -0.17
C VAL A 139 2.87 13.37 1.07
N GLU A 140 2.17 12.24 0.90
CA GLU A 140 1.74 11.39 2.02
C GLU A 140 2.90 10.60 2.64
N ILE A 141 3.84 10.10 1.83
CA ILE A 141 4.90 9.21 2.32
C ILE A 141 6.21 9.91 2.68
N VAL A 142 6.46 11.16 2.26
CA VAL A 142 7.76 11.84 2.50
C VAL A 142 8.13 11.92 3.98
N LYS A 143 7.12 12.03 4.86
CA LYS A 143 7.32 12.09 6.32
C LYS A 143 7.53 10.72 6.96
N ILE A 144 7.23 9.63 6.24
CA ILE A 144 7.25 8.26 6.76
C ILE A 144 8.41 7.48 6.16
N ILE A 145 8.61 7.59 4.84
CA ILE A 145 9.63 6.88 4.05
C ILE A 145 10.26 7.89 3.06
N PRO A 146 11.20 8.74 3.50
CA PRO A 146 11.79 9.78 2.66
C PRO A 146 12.48 9.22 1.40
N GLU A 147 13.20 8.10 1.55
CA GLU A 147 13.90 7.45 0.42
C GLU A 147 12.92 6.96 -0.67
N ALA A 148 11.71 6.56 -0.29
CA ALA A 148 10.68 6.18 -1.26
C ALA A 148 10.14 7.43 -1.97
N ALA A 149 9.95 8.54 -1.25
CA ALA A 149 9.55 9.81 -1.86
C ALA A 149 10.58 10.33 -2.88
N GLU A 150 11.88 10.26 -2.58
CA GLU A 150 12.96 10.63 -3.52
C GLU A 150 12.97 9.75 -4.78
N SER A 151 12.68 8.46 -4.61
CA SER A 151 12.55 7.53 -5.73
C SER A 151 11.30 7.83 -6.59
N LEU A 152 10.20 8.29 -5.98
CA LEU A 152 9.01 8.74 -6.71
C LEU A 152 9.25 10.06 -7.45
N ASP A 153 10.10 10.95 -6.93
CA ASP A 153 10.56 12.14 -7.66
C ASP A 153 11.37 11.74 -8.89
N SER A 154 12.31 10.80 -8.73
CA SER A 154 13.09 10.26 -9.84
C SER A 154 12.19 9.61 -10.90
N LEU A 155 11.16 8.88 -10.48
CA LEU A 155 10.17 8.27 -11.35
C LEU A 155 9.32 9.31 -12.09
N SER A 156 8.93 10.40 -11.42
CA SER A 156 8.22 11.54 -12.03
C SER A 156 9.07 12.22 -13.10
N GLY A 157 10.38 12.41 -12.85
CA GLY A 157 11.32 12.91 -13.84
C GLY A 157 11.51 11.97 -15.04
N ALA A 158 11.48 10.65 -14.80
CA ALA A 158 11.50 9.68 -15.89
C ALA A 158 10.25 9.78 -16.79
N ILE A 159 9.07 9.99 -16.21
CA ILE A 159 7.82 10.23 -16.96
C ILE A 159 7.91 11.56 -17.74
N ASP A 160 8.46 12.63 -17.16
CA ASP A 160 8.65 13.89 -17.87
C ASP A 160 9.59 13.72 -19.08
N SER A 161 10.67 12.96 -18.91
CA SER A 161 11.62 12.66 -20.01
C SER A 161 11.00 11.79 -21.11
N LEU A 162 10.03 10.94 -20.76
CA LEU A 162 9.27 10.08 -21.66
C LEU A 162 8.33 10.92 -22.53
N ILE A 163 7.61 11.88 -21.92
CA ILE A 163 6.77 12.85 -22.63
C ILE A 163 7.61 13.68 -23.60
N ALA A 164 8.74 14.25 -23.12
CA ALA A 164 9.62 15.08 -23.94
C ALA A 164 10.25 14.30 -25.12
N GLY A 165 10.66 13.05 -24.89
CA GLY A 165 11.27 12.19 -25.91
C GLY A 165 10.31 11.73 -27.03
N SER A 166 9.00 11.87 -26.81
CA SER A 166 7.99 11.54 -27.82
C SER A 166 7.85 12.59 -28.94
N GLY A 167 8.47 13.76 -28.79
CA GLY A 167 8.40 14.87 -29.75
C GLY A 167 7.02 15.56 -29.82
N MET A 168 6.08 15.17 -28.96
CA MET A 168 4.74 15.74 -28.89
C MET A 168 4.73 16.89 -27.88
N SER A 169 4.70 18.13 -28.39
CA SER A 169 4.51 19.34 -27.58
C SER A 169 3.20 19.24 -26.80
N ALA A 170 3.26 19.53 -25.50
CA ALA A 170 2.14 19.63 -24.58
C ALA A 170 1.14 20.72 -25.04
N SER A 171 0.27 20.37 -25.97
CA SER A 171 -0.97 21.10 -26.25
C SER A 171 -2.10 20.08 -26.28
N LEU A 172 -2.20 19.28 -25.22
CA LEU A 172 -3.48 18.71 -24.86
C LEU A 172 -4.22 19.77 -24.06
N PRO A 173 -5.49 20.08 -24.38
CA PRO A 173 -6.30 20.86 -23.48
C PRO A 173 -6.25 20.15 -22.12
N ALA A 174 -6.26 20.92 -21.04
CA ALA A 174 -6.54 20.40 -19.71
C ALA A 174 -7.95 19.80 -19.77
N GLN A 175 -8.05 18.56 -20.26
CA GLN A 175 -9.20 17.74 -20.02
C GLN A 175 -9.08 17.51 -18.52
N GLU A 176 -9.92 18.26 -17.80
CA GLU A 176 -10.24 17.98 -16.41
C GLU A 176 -10.28 16.46 -16.31
N VAL A 177 -9.48 15.92 -15.40
CA VAL A 177 -9.43 14.49 -15.13
C VAL A 177 -10.81 14.15 -14.60
N GLU A 178 -11.77 13.96 -15.52
CA GLU A 178 -13.03 13.33 -15.22
C GLU A 178 -12.63 12.04 -14.54
N HIS A 179 -12.98 11.99 -13.26
CA HIS A 179 -12.91 10.77 -12.51
C HIS A 179 -13.65 9.76 -13.36
N ASN A 180 -12.92 8.80 -13.95
CA ASN A 180 -13.56 7.62 -14.50
C ASN A 180 -14.39 7.07 -13.35
N GLU A 181 -15.69 7.30 -13.39
CA GLU A 181 -16.63 6.65 -12.50
C GLU A 181 -16.36 5.17 -12.67
N LEU A 182 -15.97 4.51 -11.57
CA LEU A 182 -15.70 3.09 -11.57
C LEU A 182 -16.96 2.39 -12.05
N SER A 183 -16.82 1.36 -12.89
CA SER A 183 -17.98 0.55 -13.24
C SER A 183 -18.61 -0.05 -11.97
N ASP A 184 -19.90 -0.33 -11.99
CA ASP A 184 -20.60 -0.96 -10.84
C ASP A 184 -19.91 -2.25 -10.37
N GLU A 185 -19.33 -3.00 -11.31
CA GLU A 185 -18.54 -4.20 -11.01
C GLU A 185 -17.21 -3.86 -10.30
N ALA A 186 -16.51 -2.83 -10.77
CA ALA A 186 -15.30 -2.36 -10.11
C ALA A 186 -15.60 -1.83 -8.70
N ILE A 187 -16.76 -1.20 -8.47
CA ILE A 187 -17.22 -0.76 -7.14
C ILE A 187 -17.44 -1.98 -6.24
N ARG A 188 -18.14 -3.01 -6.70
CA ARG A 188 -18.38 -4.24 -5.91
C ARG A 188 -17.09 -4.95 -5.54
N ILE A 189 -16.18 -5.14 -6.50
CA ILE A 189 -14.86 -5.74 -6.25
C ILE A 189 -14.06 -4.89 -5.25
N LEU A 190 -14.14 -3.56 -5.36
CA LEU A 190 -13.46 -2.64 -4.45
C LEU A 190 -14.02 -2.74 -3.02
N ASP A 191 -15.33 -2.85 -2.86
CA ASP A 191 -15.97 -2.98 -1.55
C ASP A 191 -15.62 -4.31 -0.87
N GLU A 192 -15.56 -5.40 -1.64
CA GLU A 192 -15.13 -6.71 -1.14
C GLU A 192 -13.65 -6.68 -0.71
N ALA A 193 -12.78 -6.06 -1.53
CA ALA A 193 -11.37 -5.86 -1.18
C ALA A 193 -11.20 -4.96 0.06
N ARG A 194 -12.00 -3.90 0.20
CA ARG A 194 -12.01 -3.02 1.38
C ARG A 194 -12.43 -3.76 2.63
N ALA A 195 -13.43 -4.64 2.55
CA ALA A 195 -13.84 -5.47 3.68
C ALA A 195 -12.71 -6.38 4.15
N ILE A 196 -12.02 -7.05 3.22
CA ILE A 196 -10.85 -7.91 3.52
C ILE A 196 -9.71 -7.10 4.13
N ILE A 197 -9.45 -5.90 3.61
CA ILE A 197 -8.44 -4.99 4.16
C ILE A 197 -8.81 -4.57 5.58
N ALA A 198 -10.05 -4.13 5.82
CA ALA A 198 -10.51 -3.71 7.13
C ALA A 198 -10.36 -4.84 8.16
N GLN A 199 -10.72 -6.06 7.79
CA GLN A 199 -10.52 -7.25 8.60
C GLN A 199 -9.04 -7.49 8.90
N LYS A 200 -8.17 -7.49 7.88
CA LYS A 200 -6.71 -7.64 8.08
C LYS A 200 -6.12 -6.54 8.96
N MET A 201 -6.57 -5.30 8.81
CA MET A 201 -6.10 -4.20 9.64
C MET A 201 -6.52 -4.38 11.11
N ALA A 202 -7.72 -4.89 11.36
CA ALA A 202 -8.18 -5.22 12.70
C ALA A 202 -7.37 -6.36 13.33
N GLU A 203 -7.05 -7.40 12.56
CA GLU A 203 -6.21 -8.53 13.01
C GLU A 203 -4.75 -8.14 13.25
N SER A 204 -4.19 -7.28 12.40
CA SER A 204 -2.79 -6.88 12.47
C SER A 204 -2.51 -5.77 13.49
N PHE A 205 -3.51 -4.94 13.78
CA PHE A 205 -3.45 -3.91 14.81
C PHE A 205 -4.64 -4.11 15.74
N PRO A 206 -4.59 -5.09 16.67
CA PRO A 206 -5.68 -5.35 17.60
C PRO A 206 -6.00 -4.13 18.46
N GLU A 207 -7.27 -4.00 18.85
CA GLU A 207 -7.68 -2.97 19.79
C GLU A 207 -7.25 -3.34 21.21
N VAL A 208 -6.71 -2.36 21.94
CA VAL A 208 -6.33 -2.55 23.34
C VAL A 208 -7.60 -2.77 24.15
N PRO A 209 -7.69 -3.84 24.95
CA PRO A 209 -8.87 -4.10 25.77
C PRO A 209 -9.05 -2.96 26.77
N THR A 210 -10.13 -2.18 26.63
CA THR A 210 -10.53 -1.21 27.64
C THR A 210 -11.25 -1.95 28.75
N LEU A 211 -10.68 -1.91 29.96
CA LEU A 211 -11.31 -2.47 31.15
C LEU A 211 -12.26 -1.45 31.76
N THR A 212 -13.53 -1.84 31.90
CA THR A 212 -14.48 -1.12 32.76
C THR A 212 -14.00 -1.16 34.21
N PRO A 213 -14.45 -0.24 35.10
CA PRO A 213 -14.03 -0.23 36.50
C PRO A 213 -14.26 -1.58 37.20
N LYS A 214 -15.37 -2.28 36.89
CA LYS A 214 -15.67 -3.61 37.44
C LYS A 214 -14.73 -4.69 36.92
N GLU A 215 -14.48 -4.71 35.60
CA GLU A 215 -13.51 -5.62 34.99
C GLU A 215 -12.12 -5.44 35.58
N ARG A 216 -11.69 -4.20 35.83
CA ARG A 216 -10.39 -3.89 36.43
C ARG A 216 -10.25 -4.40 37.86
N ILE A 217 -11.29 -4.23 38.68
CA ILE A 217 -11.29 -4.68 40.08
C ILE A 217 -11.21 -6.21 40.15
N ILE A 218 -12.03 -6.91 39.35
CA ILE A 218 -12.03 -8.38 39.29
C ILE A 218 -10.70 -8.88 38.72
N TYR A 219 -10.18 -8.23 37.69
CA TYR A 219 -8.89 -8.57 37.11
C TYR A 219 -7.73 -8.43 38.11
N ASN A 220 -7.66 -7.30 38.83
CA ASN A 220 -6.64 -7.08 39.86
C ASN A 220 -6.72 -8.10 40.99
N TYR A 221 -7.94 -8.52 41.37
CA TYR A 221 -8.12 -9.58 42.35
C TYR A 221 -7.53 -10.90 41.84
N ILE A 222 -7.81 -11.28 40.59
CA ILE A 222 -7.27 -12.50 39.97
C ILE A 222 -5.74 -12.43 39.86
N SER A 223 -5.18 -11.30 39.42
CA SER A 223 -3.72 -11.11 39.31
C SER A 223 -3.00 -11.12 40.66
N SER A 224 -3.72 -10.91 41.77
CA SER A 224 -3.16 -11.03 43.12
C SER A 224 -3.11 -12.47 43.65
N LEU A 225 -3.79 -13.41 42.97
CA LEU A 225 -3.78 -14.82 43.33
C LEU A 225 -2.48 -15.48 42.84
N PRO A 226 -2.01 -16.54 43.54
CA PRO A 226 -0.88 -17.34 43.07
C PRO A 226 -1.14 -17.94 41.68
N GLU A 227 -0.10 -18.09 40.86
CA GLU A 227 -0.20 -18.79 39.57
C GLU A 227 -0.77 -20.21 39.76
N GLY A 228 -1.83 -20.52 39.01
CA GLY A 228 -2.54 -21.80 39.10
C GLY A 228 -3.57 -21.91 40.23
N ALA A 229 -3.88 -20.83 40.95
CA ALA A 229 -4.95 -20.83 41.94
C ALA A 229 -6.33 -21.02 41.30
N VAL A 230 -7.18 -21.84 41.93
CA VAL A 230 -8.58 -22.00 41.53
C VAL A 230 -9.37 -20.79 42.02
N LEU A 231 -10.00 -20.06 41.11
CA LEU A 231 -10.87 -18.94 41.46
C LEU A 231 -12.25 -19.46 41.89
N GLU A 232 -12.56 -19.36 43.19
CA GLU A 232 -13.93 -19.56 43.67
C GLU A 232 -14.76 -18.29 43.44
N VAL A 233 -15.80 -18.39 42.60
CA VAL A 233 -16.68 -17.26 42.25
C VAL A 233 -17.34 -16.66 43.49
N GLU A 234 -17.78 -17.48 44.45
CA GLU A 234 -18.37 -17.03 45.72
C GLU A 234 -17.37 -16.26 46.59
N ALA A 235 -16.09 -16.65 46.59
CA ALA A 235 -15.04 -15.97 47.35
C ALA A 235 -14.70 -14.62 46.71
N CYS A 236 -14.62 -14.56 45.38
CA CYS A 236 -14.43 -13.33 44.61
C CYS A 236 -15.59 -12.35 44.81
N SER A 237 -16.84 -12.85 44.75
CA SER A 237 -18.06 -12.09 45.01
C SER A 237 -18.05 -11.45 46.42
N ARG A 238 -17.74 -12.24 47.45
CA ARG A 238 -17.64 -11.75 48.83
C ARG A 238 -16.50 -10.76 49.04
N ALA A 239 -15.34 -10.99 48.44
CA ALA A 239 -14.17 -10.13 48.58
C ALA A 239 -14.37 -8.76 47.92
N LEU A 240 -15.07 -8.72 46.79
CA LEU A 240 -15.24 -7.51 45.98
C LEU A 240 -16.59 -6.82 46.17
N GLY A 241 -17.55 -7.45 46.84
CA GLY A 241 -18.91 -6.94 47.01
C GLY A 241 -19.70 -6.86 45.70
N ILE A 242 -19.36 -7.71 44.72
CA ILE A 242 -19.98 -7.76 43.39
C ILE A 242 -20.84 -9.04 43.32
N PRO A 243 -22.11 -8.98 42.87
CA PRO A 243 -22.95 -10.17 42.75
C PRO A 243 -22.32 -11.26 41.88
N GLU A 244 -22.47 -12.52 42.26
CA GLU A 244 -21.85 -13.67 41.56
C GLU A 244 -22.17 -13.70 40.06
N GLY A 245 -23.43 -13.43 39.68
CA GLY A 245 -23.82 -13.36 38.27
C GLY A 245 -23.09 -12.26 37.49
N GLU A 246 -22.76 -11.13 38.13
CA GLU A 246 -21.95 -10.09 37.49
C GLU A 246 -20.46 -10.47 37.43
N VAL A 247 -19.95 -11.19 38.44
CA VAL A 247 -18.57 -11.70 38.43
C VAL A 247 -18.39 -12.69 37.28
N GLU A 248 -19.33 -13.62 37.07
CA GLU A 248 -19.30 -14.56 35.96
C GLU A 248 -19.37 -13.88 34.59
N GLU A 249 -20.24 -12.87 34.43
CA GLU A 249 -20.29 -12.08 33.19
C GLU A 249 -18.98 -11.34 32.91
N VAL A 250 -18.36 -10.78 33.95
CA VAL A 250 -17.07 -10.09 33.82
C VAL A 250 -15.95 -11.08 33.50
N LEU A 251 -15.93 -12.26 34.12
CA LEU A 251 -14.94 -13.30 33.82
C LEU A 251 -15.01 -13.74 32.35
N LYS A 252 -16.23 -13.96 31.81
CA LYS A 252 -16.41 -14.25 30.37
C LYS A 252 -15.88 -13.12 29.49
N LYS A 253 -16.16 -11.86 29.84
CA LYS A 253 -15.65 -10.70 29.09
C LYS A 253 -14.12 -10.57 29.18
N LEU A 254 -13.52 -10.89 30.32
CA LEU A 254 -12.06 -10.89 30.49
C LEU A 254 -11.39 -12.01 29.68
N GLU A 255 -12.04 -13.17 29.60
CA GLU A 255 -11.62 -14.31 28.76
C GLU A 255 -11.74 -13.98 27.27
N GLU A 256 -12.85 -13.41 26.81
CA GLU A 256 -13.03 -12.93 25.44
C GLU A 256 -12.00 -11.85 25.04
N LYS A 257 -11.56 -11.05 26.02
CA LYS A 257 -10.50 -10.05 25.85
C LYS A 257 -9.09 -10.64 25.92
N GLY A 258 -8.95 -11.95 26.15
CA GLY A 258 -7.67 -12.67 26.22
C GLY A 258 -6.81 -12.28 27.43
N LEU A 259 -7.41 -11.71 28.48
CA LEU A 259 -6.69 -11.26 29.68
C LEU A 259 -6.52 -12.37 30.72
N ILE A 260 -7.38 -13.40 30.65
CA ILE A 260 -7.37 -14.59 31.52
C ILE A 260 -7.71 -15.82 30.68
N GLU A 261 -7.26 -17.01 31.11
CA GLU A 261 -7.69 -18.29 30.55
C GLU A 261 -8.50 -19.04 31.61
N VAL A 262 -9.75 -19.41 31.28
CA VAL A 262 -10.62 -20.16 32.20
C VAL A 262 -10.57 -21.64 31.83
N SER A 263 -9.82 -22.42 32.59
CA SER A 263 -9.91 -23.90 32.50
C SER A 263 -10.91 -24.40 33.53
N GLN A 264 -12.00 -25.03 33.08
CA GLN A 264 -12.94 -25.68 33.99
C GLN A 264 -12.24 -26.89 34.62
N GLY A 265 -11.76 -26.74 35.85
CA GLY A 265 -11.28 -27.87 36.64
C GLY A 265 -12.47 -28.74 37.04
N GLU A 266 -12.55 -29.95 36.51
CA GLU A 266 -13.41 -30.98 37.08
C GLU A 266 -12.89 -31.27 38.50
N LEU A 267 -13.71 -30.98 39.50
CA LEU A 267 -13.51 -31.43 40.88
C LEU A 267 -13.53 -32.97 40.88
N THR A 268 -12.36 -33.60 40.91
CA THR A 268 -12.20 -35.01 41.31
C THR A 268 -12.10 -35.14 42.82
#